data_AF-A0A1H0FJX8-F1
#
_entry.id   AF-A0A1H0FJX8-F1
#
_cell.length_a   1.000
_cell.length_b   1.000
_cell.length_c   1.000
_cell.angle_alpha   90.00
_cell.angle_beta   90.00
_cell.angle_gamma   90.00
#
_symmetry.space_group_name_H-M   'P 1'
#
loop_
_entity.id
_entity.type
_entity.pdbx_description
1 polymer ?
#
loop_
_entity_poly.entity_id
_entity_poly.type
_entity_poly.pdbx_seq_one_letter_code
_entity_poly.pdbx_strand_id
1 'polypeptide(L)'
;MTTTRSRWFRPRARTGRQAAPAVRDESGPAENTAEDAAATAPVTPIAPTLLADCLRACAEHCGTLTAAGRGGDHAVLADALAALPGAEELAEPAGADGVEGADGADDPLTPELLDALLDAGSKALACGPDELRLAVLISDTVLTHRAGSRAGWRLRGRVLEATGRTAGAVDAYERYLARTERDSFGVAERVAALSAALRHEEALAGLLERVPAATAGTGTGPGNPVEAMEAAAERFLTGQLAAAERDEGYGPALLTAVAEHYAGQRRDRRRAPLADPTLGGVEWLSLGEFRNLITGRSLCMVANSPVLEGSSLGKEIDSYDLVVRFNSFRIEPGETGERTDIHATGHRHLHNWDRPVDTRLIICGESADYRHAVRRLVPGAQRRVGDDSVRWPVRAVGRMQSDVWPQVPTTGFNLMWLVDFLDVSPRFDLIGFDFFASGAWRLPEAMRLPVPAAADHSRERAWVMERAQHVNGPVISLR
;
A
#
# COMPACT_ATOMS: atom_id res chain seq x y z
N MET A 1 -53.23 -50.18 -3.35
CA MET A 1 -53.02 -49.11 -4.34
C MET A 1 -52.31 -47.97 -3.62
N THR A 2 -51.12 -47.50 -3.99
CA THR A 2 -50.12 -48.05 -4.92
C THR A 2 -48.76 -47.47 -4.52
N THR A 3 -47.75 -48.35 -4.47
CA THR A 3 -46.29 -48.14 -4.63
C THR A 3 -45.78 -46.74 -5.04
N THR A 4 -44.61 -46.25 -4.59
CA THR A 4 -43.35 -47.00 -4.45
C THR A 4 -42.34 -46.37 -3.45
N ARG A 5 -41.68 -47.20 -2.63
CA ARG A 5 -40.40 -46.92 -1.95
C ARG A 5 -39.32 -47.87 -2.48
N SER A 6 -38.16 -47.38 -2.91
CA SER A 6 -36.87 -48.11 -3.08
C SER A 6 -35.86 -47.16 -3.75
N ARG A 7 -34.52 -47.27 -3.69
CA ARG A 7 -33.51 -48.12 -2.99
C ARG A 7 -32.17 -47.33 -3.06
N TRP A 8 -31.01 -47.68 -2.50
CA TRP A 8 -30.49 -48.91 -1.86
C TRP A 8 -29.61 -48.51 -0.63
N PHE A 9 -28.61 -49.32 -0.23
CA PHE A 9 -27.66 -49.05 0.85
C PHE A 9 -26.28 -49.68 0.49
N ARG A 10 -25.19 -48.92 0.66
CA ARG A 10 -23.86 -49.34 1.21
C ARG A 10 -23.03 -50.52 0.59
N PRO A 11 -21.75 -50.71 1.02
CA PRO A 11 -20.68 -51.27 0.16
C PRO A 11 -20.39 -52.76 0.36
N ARG A 12 -19.50 -53.30 -0.51
CA ARG A 12 -18.89 -54.64 -0.38
C ARG A 12 -17.42 -54.56 0.01
N ALA A 13 -16.94 -55.60 0.67
CA ALA A 13 -15.53 -55.79 1.02
C ALA A 13 -15.02 -57.18 0.63
N ARG A 14 -13.72 -57.22 0.27
CA ARG A 14 -12.73 -58.29 0.50
C ARG A 14 -12.65 -59.51 -0.45
N THR A 15 -11.40 -60.03 -0.46
CA THR A 15 -10.80 -61.25 -1.07
C THR A 15 -10.41 -61.17 -2.56
N GLY A 16 -9.23 -61.63 -3.01
CA GLY A 16 -8.13 -62.30 -2.28
C GLY A 16 -6.76 -62.27 -3.00
N ARG A 17 -5.75 -62.92 -2.40
CA ARG A 17 -4.32 -62.97 -2.81
C ARG A 17 -4.07 -63.63 -4.17
N GLN A 18 -3.02 -63.19 -4.86
CA GLN A 18 -1.91 -64.04 -5.34
C GLN A 18 -0.59 -63.24 -5.35
N ALA A 19 0.58 -63.88 -5.49
CA ALA A 19 1.86 -63.33 -5.01
C ALA A 19 3.05 -63.54 -5.96
N ALA A 20 3.99 -62.58 -5.92
CA ALA A 20 5.43 -62.69 -6.23
C ALA A 20 5.78 -62.98 -7.73
N PRO A 21 7.02 -62.70 -8.21
CA PRO A 21 8.28 -62.52 -7.48
C PRO A 21 8.92 -61.12 -7.56
N ALA A 22 9.93 -60.93 -6.72
CA ALA A 22 10.81 -59.76 -6.70
C ALA A 22 12.01 -59.94 -7.64
N VAL A 23 12.55 -58.82 -8.12
CA VAL A 23 13.90 -58.71 -8.69
C VAL A 23 14.64 -57.65 -7.86
N ARG A 24 15.89 -57.97 -7.47
CA ARG A 24 16.86 -57.03 -6.89
C ARG A 24 17.92 -56.73 -7.95
N ASP A 25 18.34 -55.47 -8.02
CA ASP A 25 19.73 -55.01 -7.86
C ASP A 25 19.66 -53.47 -7.87
N GLU A 26 20.17 -52.76 -6.86
CA GLU A 26 21.58 -52.50 -6.55
C GLU A 26 22.27 -51.57 -7.57
N SER A 27 22.25 -50.28 -7.25
CA SER A 27 23.21 -49.25 -7.69
C SER A 27 23.13 -48.07 -6.71
N GLY A 28 24.29 -47.52 -6.34
CA GLY A 28 24.47 -46.64 -5.17
C GLY A 28 24.06 -45.17 -5.36
N PRO A 29 24.33 -44.32 -4.35
CA PRO A 29 23.91 -42.92 -4.35
C PRO A 29 24.80 -42.07 -5.27
N ALA A 30 24.16 -41.30 -6.16
CA ALA A 30 24.80 -40.22 -6.90
C ALA A 30 24.46 -38.87 -6.24
N GLU A 31 25.42 -37.95 -6.24
CA GLU A 31 25.40 -36.72 -5.45
C GLU A 31 24.42 -35.67 -6.00
N ASN A 32 23.69 -35.01 -5.10
CA ASN A 32 22.93 -33.79 -5.42
C ASN A 32 23.89 -32.67 -5.81
N THR A 33 23.98 -32.38 -7.10
CA THR A 33 24.55 -31.12 -7.62
C THR A 33 23.71 -30.63 -8.81
N ALA A 34 23.64 -29.30 -8.98
CA ALA A 34 22.92 -28.58 -10.04
C ALA A 34 21.37 -28.48 -9.97
N GLU A 35 20.82 -28.26 -8.78
CA GLU A 35 19.71 -27.29 -8.64
C GLU A 35 20.30 -25.88 -8.45
N ASP A 36 20.81 -25.25 -9.52
CA ASP A 36 21.02 -23.79 -9.61
C ASP A 36 21.48 -23.38 -11.01
N ALA A 37 20.55 -22.94 -11.87
CA ALA A 37 20.83 -22.28 -13.17
C ALA A 37 19.57 -21.74 -13.89
N ALA A 38 18.35 -22.05 -13.44
CA ALA A 38 17.11 -21.60 -14.08
C ALA A 38 16.68 -20.18 -13.62
N ALA A 39 17.63 -19.24 -13.56
CA ALA A 39 17.34 -17.84 -13.27
C ALA A 39 16.67 -17.19 -14.49
N THR A 40 15.41 -16.80 -14.33
CA THR A 40 14.60 -16.10 -15.34
C THR A 40 15.26 -14.80 -15.77
N ALA A 41 15.57 -14.70 -17.07
CA ALA A 41 16.01 -13.44 -17.67
C ALA A 41 14.91 -12.36 -17.51
N PRO A 42 15.26 -11.11 -17.20
CA PRO A 42 14.28 -10.03 -17.07
C PRO A 42 13.51 -9.81 -18.38
N VAL A 43 12.18 -9.77 -18.30
CA VAL A 43 11.30 -9.43 -19.43
C VAL A 43 11.43 -7.95 -19.82
N THR A 44 11.96 -7.11 -18.93
CA THR A 44 12.42 -5.76 -19.24
C THR A 44 13.81 -5.53 -18.64
N PRO A 45 14.88 -5.42 -19.45
CA PRO A 45 16.22 -5.19 -18.92
C PRO A 45 16.30 -3.83 -18.22
N ILE A 46 16.97 -3.80 -17.06
CA ILE A 46 17.43 -2.55 -16.44
C ILE A 46 18.43 -1.92 -17.40
N ALA A 47 18.25 -0.64 -17.75
CA ALA A 47 19.26 0.11 -18.48
C ALA A 47 20.43 0.40 -17.53
N PRO A 48 21.63 -0.15 -17.74
CA PRO A 48 22.76 0.08 -16.83
C PRO A 48 23.10 1.56 -16.83
N THR A 49 22.93 2.21 -15.68
CA THR A 49 23.04 3.67 -15.55
C THR A 49 24.12 4.04 -14.55
N LEU A 50 25.05 4.92 -14.95
CA LEU A 50 26.09 5.44 -14.06
C LEU A 50 25.47 6.43 -13.05
N LEU A 51 25.86 6.31 -11.79
CA LEU A 51 25.33 7.15 -10.70
C LEU A 51 25.56 8.65 -10.97
N ALA A 52 26.75 9.01 -11.46
CA ALA A 52 27.09 10.39 -11.81
C ALA A 52 26.22 10.97 -12.93
N ASP A 53 25.79 10.16 -13.90
CA ASP A 53 24.92 10.63 -14.99
C ASP A 53 23.48 10.84 -14.50
N CYS A 54 23.01 9.98 -13.60
CA CYS A 54 21.72 10.15 -12.93
C CYS A 54 21.69 11.43 -12.10
N LEU A 55 22.73 11.70 -11.31
CA LEU A 55 22.81 12.89 -10.46
C LEU A 55 22.95 14.18 -11.28
N ARG A 56 23.72 14.15 -12.39
CA ARG A 56 23.79 15.28 -13.33
C ARG A 56 22.42 15.60 -13.92
N ALA A 57 21.68 14.58 -14.37
CA ALA A 57 20.32 14.75 -14.86
C ALA A 57 19.35 15.27 -13.78
N CYS A 58 19.49 14.81 -12.53
CA CYS A 58 18.70 15.33 -11.40
C CYS A 58 18.97 16.83 -11.15
N ALA A 59 20.24 17.26 -11.18
CA ALA A 59 20.63 18.65 -10.99
C ALA A 59 20.18 19.57 -12.14
N GLU A 60 20.37 19.16 -13.40
CA GLU A 60 19.87 19.87 -14.59
C GLU A 60 18.35 20.03 -14.56
N HIS A 61 17.65 18.99 -14.12
CA HIS A 61 16.19 19.02 -14.02
C HIS A 61 15.70 19.88 -12.85
N CYS A 62 16.37 19.85 -11.70
CA CYS A 62 16.11 20.75 -10.58
C CYS A 62 16.21 22.23 -10.97
N GLY A 63 17.25 22.60 -11.72
CA GLY A 63 17.41 23.94 -12.27
C GLY A 63 16.26 24.33 -13.21
N THR A 64 15.80 23.39 -14.05
CA THR A 64 14.67 23.57 -14.97
C THR A 64 13.35 23.80 -14.21
N LEU A 65 13.05 22.98 -13.19
CA LEU A 65 11.85 23.13 -12.35
C LEU A 65 11.83 24.46 -11.59
N THR A 66 12.97 24.82 -11.00
CA THR A 66 13.15 26.07 -10.24
C THR A 66 12.97 27.30 -11.15
N ALA A 67 13.57 27.29 -12.34
CA ALA A 67 13.41 28.36 -13.31
C ALA A 67 11.99 28.47 -13.88
N ALA A 68 11.26 27.36 -13.98
CA ALA A 68 9.87 27.33 -14.42
C ALA A 68 8.86 27.82 -13.36
N GLY A 69 9.26 27.91 -12.08
CA GLY A 69 8.41 28.40 -11.00
C GLY A 69 7.13 27.57 -10.75
N ARG A 70 7.15 26.27 -11.07
CA ARG A 70 6.00 25.37 -10.89
C ARG A 70 5.75 25.10 -9.40
N GLY A 71 4.54 25.40 -8.92
CA GLY A 71 4.13 25.11 -7.53
C GLY A 71 3.64 23.67 -7.31
N GLY A 72 3.25 23.36 -6.07
CA GLY A 72 2.72 22.05 -5.68
C GLY A 72 3.78 20.95 -5.73
N ASP A 73 3.42 19.77 -6.25
CA ASP A 73 4.30 18.60 -6.29
C ASP A 73 5.64 18.86 -7.00
N HIS A 74 5.66 19.76 -8.00
CA HIS A 74 6.88 20.12 -8.73
C HIS A 74 7.88 20.90 -7.86
N ALA A 75 7.40 21.72 -6.90
CA ALA A 75 8.27 22.38 -5.93
C ALA A 75 8.84 21.36 -4.93
N VAL A 76 7.98 20.44 -4.46
CA VAL A 76 8.37 19.33 -3.57
C VAL A 76 9.38 18.39 -4.24
N LEU A 77 9.30 18.19 -5.56
CA LEU A 77 10.29 17.50 -6.37
C LEU A 77 11.60 18.30 -6.48
N ALA A 78 11.53 19.60 -6.78
CA ALA A 78 12.72 20.45 -6.86
C ALA A 78 13.51 20.45 -5.53
N ASP A 79 12.83 20.58 -4.39
CA ASP A 79 13.45 20.50 -3.05
C ASP A 79 14.18 19.16 -2.83
N ALA A 80 13.58 18.04 -3.26
CA ALA A 80 14.19 16.71 -3.12
C ALA A 80 15.36 16.49 -4.08
N LEU A 81 15.33 17.05 -5.29
CA LEU A 81 16.45 17.01 -6.22
C LEU A 81 17.61 17.92 -5.77
N ALA A 82 17.31 19.07 -5.15
CA ALA A 82 18.30 19.97 -4.57
C ALA A 82 19.00 19.39 -3.32
N ALA A 83 18.41 18.38 -2.68
CA ALA A 83 19.00 17.65 -1.56
C ALA A 83 19.95 16.52 -1.98
N LEU A 84 20.07 16.23 -3.28
CA LEU A 84 21.03 15.25 -3.81
C LEU A 84 22.43 15.87 -3.91
N PRO A 85 23.51 15.10 -3.64
CA PRO A 85 24.88 15.56 -3.80
C PRO A 85 25.20 15.84 -5.27
N GLY A 86 26.14 16.76 -5.49
CA GLY A 86 26.64 17.09 -6.81
C GLY A 86 27.34 15.90 -7.47
N ALA A 87 27.15 15.71 -8.78
CA ALA A 87 27.88 14.68 -9.53
C ALA A 87 29.42 14.88 -9.48
N GLU A 88 29.88 16.09 -9.19
CA GLU A 88 31.29 16.45 -8.99
C GLU A 88 31.81 16.03 -7.61
N GLU A 89 30.96 16.01 -6.57
CA GLU A 89 31.34 15.61 -5.20
C GLU A 89 31.65 14.11 -5.09
N LEU A 90 31.14 13.31 -6.03
CA LEU A 90 31.46 11.87 -6.18
C LEU A 90 32.67 11.62 -7.09
N ALA A 91 33.26 12.66 -7.67
CA ALA A 91 34.35 12.54 -8.65
C ALA A 91 35.75 12.78 -8.05
N GLU A 92 35.88 13.07 -6.75
CA GLU A 92 37.17 13.14 -6.05
C GLU A 92 37.54 11.79 -5.40
N PRO A 93 38.40 10.96 -6.02
CA PRO A 93 39.12 9.93 -5.28
C PRO A 93 40.22 10.60 -4.46
N ALA A 94 40.18 10.41 -3.14
CA ALA A 94 41.28 10.80 -2.27
C ALA A 94 42.55 10.02 -2.62
N GLY A 95 43.65 10.74 -2.90
CA GLY A 95 45.02 10.25 -2.78
C GLY A 95 45.45 9.08 -3.68
N ALA A 96 46.25 9.38 -4.70
CA ALA A 96 47.05 8.37 -5.37
C ALA A 96 48.21 7.89 -4.45
N ASP A 97 47.97 6.84 -3.67
CA ASP A 97 49.00 5.90 -3.18
C ASP A 97 48.32 4.55 -2.88
N GLY A 98 48.79 3.48 -3.52
CA GLY A 98 48.04 2.23 -3.62
C GLY A 98 48.43 1.14 -2.62
N VAL A 99 47.50 0.20 -2.39
CA VAL A 99 47.79 -1.18 -1.97
C VAL A 99 46.85 -2.12 -2.73
N GLU A 100 47.39 -3.19 -3.31
CA GLU A 100 46.58 -4.25 -3.95
C GLU A 100 45.89 -5.12 -2.88
N GLY A 101 44.57 -5.32 -3.03
CA GLY A 101 43.84 -6.44 -2.41
C GLY A 101 42.75 -6.06 -1.39
N ALA A 102 41.52 -5.92 -1.88
CA ALA A 102 40.30 -6.16 -1.10
C ALA A 102 39.12 -6.49 -2.01
N ASP A 103 38.50 -7.67 -1.84
CA ASP A 103 37.12 -7.91 -2.27
C ASP A 103 36.21 -7.06 -1.38
N GLY A 104 35.73 -5.93 -1.91
CA GLY A 104 34.97 -4.95 -1.13
C GLY A 104 35.20 -3.52 -1.63
N ALA A 105 34.97 -3.29 -2.93
CA ALA A 105 34.91 -1.93 -3.44
C ALA A 105 33.72 -1.19 -2.80
N ASP A 106 33.96 0.01 -2.26
CA ASP A 106 32.91 0.86 -1.71
C ASP A 106 31.83 1.11 -2.78
N ASP A 107 30.62 0.65 -2.50
CA ASP A 107 29.45 0.94 -3.34
C ASP A 107 29.18 2.45 -3.26
N PRO A 108 29.33 3.21 -4.37
CA PRO A 108 29.20 4.67 -4.34
C PRO A 108 27.76 5.11 -4.03
N LEU A 109 26.79 4.19 -4.07
CA LEU A 109 25.43 4.43 -3.62
C LEU A 109 25.32 4.18 -2.10
N THR A 110 25.68 5.19 -1.30
CA THR A 110 25.51 5.13 0.17
C THR A 110 24.03 4.92 0.57
N PRO A 111 23.73 4.41 1.78
CA PRO A 111 22.35 4.26 2.26
C PRO A 111 21.55 5.57 2.22
N GLU A 112 22.18 6.69 2.56
CA GLU A 112 21.57 8.01 2.59
C GLU A 112 21.25 8.51 1.17
N LEU A 113 22.18 8.30 0.23
CA LEU A 113 21.99 8.63 -1.18
C LEU A 113 20.93 7.73 -1.85
N LEU A 114 20.87 6.45 -1.46
CA LEU A 114 19.83 5.52 -1.88
C LEU A 114 18.44 6.01 -1.46
N ASP A 115 18.27 6.39 -0.19
CA ASP A 115 16.98 6.86 0.33
C ASP A 115 16.58 8.20 -0.31
N ALA A 116 17.54 9.13 -0.50
CA ALA A 116 17.30 10.39 -1.20
C ALA A 116 16.88 10.19 -2.67
N LEU A 117 17.55 9.29 -3.40
CA LEU A 117 17.17 8.93 -4.77
C LEU A 117 15.79 8.26 -4.82
N LEU A 118 15.47 7.35 -3.89
CA LEU A 118 14.16 6.69 -3.83
C LEU A 118 13.02 7.68 -3.54
N ASP A 119 13.27 8.69 -2.72
CA ASP A 119 12.35 9.78 -2.41
C ASP A 119 12.16 10.71 -3.62
N ALA A 120 13.25 11.18 -4.24
CA ALA A 120 13.21 11.99 -5.46
C ALA A 120 12.47 11.28 -6.61
N GLY A 121 12.76 9.99 -6.84
CA GLY A 121 12.05 9.17 -7.83
C GLY A 121 10.57 8.96 -7.51
N SER A 122 10.21 8.88 -6.22
CA SER A 122 8.81 8.79 -5.79
C SER A 122 8.05 10.10 -5.99
N LYS A 123 8.70 11.25 -5.80
CA LYS A 123 8.16 12.60 -6.08
C LYS A 123 8.06 12.88 -7.58
N ALA A 124 9.04 12.45 -8.38
CA ALA A 124 9.00 12.55 -9.84
C ALA A 124 7.81 11.77 -10.41
N LEU A 125 7.57 10.55 -9.90
CA LEU A 125 6.37 9.78 -10.24
C LEU A 125 5.05 10.50 -9.87
N ALA A 126 5.01 11.25 -8.76
CA ALA A 126 3.81 11.97 -8.32
C ALA A 126 3.47 13.19 -9.21
N CYS A 127 4.48 13.85 -9.76
CA CYS A 127 4.31 15.04 -10.62
C CYS A 127 3.65 14.75 -11.98
N GLY A 128 3.60 13.48 -12.41
CA GLY A 128 2.87 13.05 -13.60
C GLY A 128 3.75 12.85 -14.85
N PRO A 129 3.17 12.89 -16.07
CA PRO A 129 3.78 12.33 -17.27
C PRO A 129 5.07 13.02 -17.74
N ASP A 130 5.22 14.33 -17.50
CA ASP A 130 6.44 15.10 -17.78
C ASP A 130 7.68 14.48 -17.09
N GLU A 131 7.47 13.96 -15.88
CA GLU A 131 8.52 13.59 -14.92
C GLU A 131 8.82 12.08 -14.86
N LEU A 132 8.02 11.26 -15.56
CA LEU A 132 8.22 9.80 -15.58
C LEU A 132 9.57 9.37 -16.16
N ARG A 133 10.19 10.17 -17.03
CA ARG A 133 11.53 9.88 -17.57
C ARG A 133 12.61 9.93 -16.49
N LEU A 134 12.55 10.93 -15.61
CA LEU A 134 13.45 11.07 -14.46
C LEU A 134 13.22 9.93 -13.46
N ALA A 135 11.94 9.59 -13.19
CA ALA A 135 11.60 8.46 -12.33
C ALA A 135 12.12 7.11 -12.88
N VAL A 136 12.09 6.89 -14.21
CA VAL A 136 12.71 5.72 -14.85
C VAL A 136 14.21 5.71 -14.58
N LEU A 137 14.91 6.79 -14.93
CA LEU A 137 16.37 6.92 -14.80
C LEU A 137 16.84 6.64 -13.36
N ILE A 138 16.17 7.24 -12.37
CA ILE A 138 16.44 7.02 -10.94
C ILE A 138 16.22 5.54 -10.57
N SER A 139 15.09 4.95 -10.98
CA SER A 139 14.78 3.56 -10.63
C SER A 139 15.73 2.53 -11.27
N ASP A 140 16.17 2.76 -12.52
CA ASP A 140 17.17 1.93 -13.19
C ASP A 140 18.57 2.13 -12.58
N THR A 141 18.94 3.36 -12.16
CA THR A 141 20.20 3.63 -11.45
C THR A 141 20.23 2.89 -10.11
N VAL A 142 19.19 3.03 -9.28
CA VAL A 142 19.09 2.35 -7.98
C VAL A 142 19.21 0.82 -8.15
N LEU A 143 18.61 0.24 -9.18
CA LEU A 143 18.68 -1.20 -9.44
C LEU A 143 19.96 -1.65 -10.15
N THR A 144 20.68 -0.74 -10.83
CA THR A 144 22.03 -0.99 -11.37
C THR A 144 23.03 -1.20 -10.25
N HIS A 145 23.07 -0.31 -9.25
CA HIS A 145 24.01 -0.39 -8.13
C HIS A 145 23.51 -1.36 -7.03
N ARG A 146 22.19 -1.39 -6.77
CA ARG A 146 21.58 -2.24 -5.72
C ARG A 146 20.40 -3.07 -6.25
N ALA A 147 20.71 -4.09 -7.04
CA ALA A 147 19.73 -5.09 -7.53
C ALA A 147 18.95 -5.84 -6.42
N GLY A 148 19.42 -5.79 -5.16
CA GLY A 148 18.70 -6.28 -3.98
C GLY A 148 17.63 -5.32 -3.42
N SER A 149 17.57 -4.07 -3.89
CA SER A 149 16.72 -3.02 -3.31
C SER A 149 15.23 -3.29 -3.50
N ARG A 150 14.54 -3.67 -2.41
CA ARG A 150 13.08 -3.86 -2.39
C ARG A 150 12.33 -2.58 -2.75
N ALA A 151 12.76 -1.46 -2.20
CA ALA A 151 12.18 -0.15 -2.50
C ALA A 151 12.42 0.25 -3.97
N GLY A 152 13.61 -0.06 -4.51
CA GLY A 152 13.94 0.11 -5.93
C GLY A 152 13.00 -0.69 -6.84
N TRP A 153 12.81 -1.99 -6.59
CA TRP A 153 11.88 -2.83 -7.37
C TRP A 153 10.43 -2.34 -7.30
N ARG A 154 9.97 -1.89 -6.11
CA ARG A 154 8.62 -1.32 -5.96
C ARG A 154 8.47 0.02 -6.70
N LEU A 155 9.47 0.90 -6.64
CA LEU A 155 9.48 2.15 -7.40
C LEU A 155 9.45 1.85 -8.91
N ARG A 156 10.30 0.91 -9.37
CA ARG A 156 10.38 0.49 -10.77
C ARG A 156 9.04 -0.04 -11.28
N GLY A 157 8.35 -0.88 -10.51
CA GLY A 157 7.01 -1.37 -10.83
C GLY A 157 6.00 -0.25 -11.04
N ARG A 158 5.91 0.70 -10.11
CA ARG A 158 5.00 1.86 -10.21
C ARG A 158 5.31 2.77 -11.40
N VAL A 159 6.60 2.97 -11.72
CA VAL A 159 7.03 3.79 -12.85
C VAL A 159 6.78 3.11 -14.20
N LEU A 160 7.03 1.79 -14.29
CA LEU A 160 6.70 1.00 -15.47
C LEU A 160 5.19 0.96 -15.71
N GLU A 161 4.41 0.85 -14.65
CA GLU A 161 2.95 0.93 -14.68
C GLU A 161 2.45 2.29 -15.17
N ALA A 162 2.96 3.40 -14.62
CA ALA A 162 2.61 4.76 -15.06
C ALA A 162 3.01 5.04 -16.52
N THR A 163 4.15 4.52 -16.98
CA THR A 163 4.58 4.57 -18.39
C THR A 163 3.89 3.53 -19.29
N GLY A 164 3.00 2.70 -18.74
CA GLY A 164 2.24 1.67 -19.46
C GLY A 164 3.06 0.51 -20.01
N ARG A 165 4.20 0.21 -19.38
CA ARG A 165 5.04 -0.97 -19.64
C ARG A 165 4.56 -2.14 -18.78
N THR A 166 3.33 -2.61 -19.01
CA THR A 166 2.61 -3.58 -18.15
C THR A 166 3.43 -4.83 -17.83
N ALA A 167 4.05 -5.47 -18.83
CA ALA A 167 4.90 -6.65 -18.62
C ALA A 167 6.10 -6.40 -17.69
N GLY A 168 6.77 -5.26 -17.86
CA GLY A 168 7.88 -4.87 -16.99
C GLY A 168 7.42 -4.51 -15.58
N ALA A 169 6.22 -3.92 -15.44
CA ALA A 169 5.64 -3.64 -14.12
C ALA A 169 5.37 -4.94 -13.35
N VAL A 170 4.84 -5.97 -14.02
CA VAL A 170 4.65 -7.32 -13.45
C VAL A 170 5.98 -7.91 -12.97
N ASP A 171 6.99 -8.01 -13.84
CA ASP A 171 8.33 -8.54 -13.47
C ASP A 171 8.96 -7.77 -12.29
N ALA A 172 8.88 -6.43 -12.29
CA ALA A 172 9.40 -5.61 -11.21
C ALA A 172 8.67 -5.83 -9.87
N TYR A 173 7.35 -5.97 -9.89
CA TYR A 173 6.56 -6.26 -8.69
C TYR A 173 6.73 -7.70 -8.20
N GLU A 174 6.86 -8.69 -9.08
CA GLU A 174 7.20 -10.07 -8.72
C GLU A 174 8.58 -10.16 -8.07
N ARG A 175 9.58 -9.43 -8.59
CA ARG A 175 10.92 -9.30 -7.98
C ARG A 175 10.89 -8.61 -6.62
N TYR A 176 9.98 -7.68 -6.39
CA TYR A 176 9.72 -7.10 -5.08
C TYR A 176 9.12 -8.12 -4.10
N LEU A 177 8.09 -8.87 -4.53
CA LEU A 177 7.42 -9.89 -3.71
C LEU A 177 8.39 -11.03 -3.33
N ALA A 178 9.21 -11.50 -4.26
CA ALA A 178 10.23 -12.53 -4.03
C ALA A 178 11.29 -12.12 -2.97
N ARG A 179 11.39 -10.83 -2.63
CA ARG A 179 12.31 -10.28 -1.62
C ARG A 179 11.58 -9.85 -0.33
N THR A 180 10.29 -10.14 -0.21
CA THR A 180 9.43 -9.57 0.85
C THR A 180 8.63 -10.65 1.57
N GLU A 181 8.92 -10.87 2.85
CA GLU A 181 8.25 -11.88 3.69
C GLU A 181 6.75 -11.62 3.92
N ARG A 182 6.33 -10.35 3.87
CA ARG A 182 4.94 -9.91 4.08
C ARG A 182 4.60 -8.76 3.13
N ASP A 183 3.65 -8.98 2.24
CA ASP A 183 3.15 -7.97 1.32
C ASP A 183 2.29 -6.91 2.06
N SER A 184 2.96 -5.93 2.67
CA SER A 184 2.32 -4.82 3.38
C SER A 184 1.78 -3.72 2.46
N PHE A 185 1.88 -3.88 1.14
CA PHE A 185 1.45 -2.88 0.15
C PHE A 185 0.41 -3.43 -0.85
N GLY A 186 -0.08 -4.66 -0.66
CA GLY A 186 -1.08 -5.29 -1.54
C GLY A 186 -0.57 -5.57 -2.97
N VAL A 187 0.75 -5.63 -3.16
CA VAL A 187 1.38 -5.79 -4.46
C VAL A 187 1.01 -7.13 -5.12
N ALA A 188 0.74 -8.19 -4.36
CA ALA A 188 0.31 -9.48 -4.92
C ALA A 188 -1.07 -9.37 -5.63
N GLU A 189 -2.00 -8.59 -5.09
CA GLU A 189 -3.28 -8.32 -5.74
C GLU A 189 -3.09 -7.41 -6.96
N ARG A 190 -2.17 -6.43 -6.88
CA ARG A 190 -1.82 -5.57 -8.01
C ARG A 190 -1.18 -6.34 -9.17
N VAL A 191 -0.27 -7.28 -8.88
CA VAL A 191 0.32 -8.21 -9.85
C VAL A 191 -0.76 -9.06 -10.51
N ALA A 192 -1.69 -9.65 -9.74
CA ALA A 192 -2.77 -10.45 -10.31
C ALA A 192 -3.64 -9.66 -11.31
N ALA A 193 -3.94 -8.38 -11.00
CA ALA A 193 -4.66 -7.48 -11.90
C ALA A 193 -3.85 -7.07 -13.14
N LEU A 194 -2.57 -6.69 -12.97
CA LEU A 194 -1.68 -6.32 -14.08
C LEU A 194 -1.41 -7.51 -15.02
N SER A 195 -1.23 -8.71 -14.49
CA SER A 195 -1.09 -9.93 -15.28
C SER A 195 -2.39 -10.34 -16.00
N ALA A 196 -3.56 -9.92 -15.50
CA ALA A 196 -4.82 -10.05 -16.23
C ALA A 196 -4.92 -9.05 -17.39
N ALA A 197 -4.61 -7.77 -17.12
CA ALA A 197 -4.53 -6.75 -18.16
C ALA A 197 -3.54 -7.15 -19.27
N LEU A 198 -2.34 -7.62 -18.92
CA LEU A 198 -1.30 -8.04 -19.86
C LEU A 198 -1.79 -9.10 -20.86
N ARG A 199 -2.53 -10.14 -20.40
CA ARG A 199 -3.10 -11.15 -21.31
C ARG A 199 -4.10 -10.55 -22.30
N HIS A 200 -4.85 -9.52 -21.89
CA HIS A 200 -5.72 -8.80 -22.81
C HIS A 200 -4.93 -7.89 -23.75
N GLU A 201 -3.82 -7.28 -23.31
CA GLU A 201 -2.91 -6.48 -24.14
C GLU A 201 -2.22 -7.33 -25.23
N GLU A 202 -1.62 -8.46 -24.86
CA GLU A 202 -0.96 -9.40 -25.79
C GLU A 202 -1.93 -9.94 -26.85
N ALA A 203 -3.11 -10.37 -26.42
CA ALA A 203 -4.15 -10.82 -27.32
C ALA A 203 -4.61 -9.68 -28.25
N LEU A 204 -4.89 -8.48 -27.71
CA LEU A 204 -5.32 -7.33 -28.51
C LEU A 204 -4.27 -6.95 -29.56
N ALA A 205 -2.98 -6.95 -29.22
CA ALA A 205 -1.89 -6.73 -30.17
C ALA A 205 -1.94 -7.75 -31.33
N GLY A 206 -1.99 -9.05 -31.02
CA GLY A 206 -2.09 -10.11 -32.04
C GLY A 206 -3.40 -10.10 -32.85
N LEU A 207 -4.50 -9.55 -32.29
CA LEU A 207 -5.72 -9.29 -33.06
C LEU A 207 -5.50 -8.15 -34.08
N LEU A 208 -4.86 -7.05 -33.65
CA LEU A 208 -4.64 -5.83 -34.43
C LEU A 208 -3.58 -5.99 -35.53
N GLU A 209 -2.55 -6.81 -35.33
CA GLU A 209 -1.56 -7.14 -36.38
C GLU A 209 -2.19 -7.77 -37.64
N ARG A 210 -3.35 -8.41 -37.49
CA ARG A 210 -4.09 -9.05 -38.60
C ARG A 210 -5.04 -8.08 -39.31
N VAL A 211 -5.09 -6.81 -38.86
CA VAL A 211 -5.90 -5.76 -39.47
C VAL A 211 -5.06 -5.04 -40.54
N PRO A 212 -5.58 -4.82 -41.77
CA PRO A 212 -4.86 -4.07 -42.79
C PRO A 212 -4.48 -2.66 -42.33
N ALA A 213 -3.20 -2.30 -42.50
CA ALA A 213 -2.58 -1.07 -42.00
C ALA A 213 -3.28 0.24 -42.41
N ALA A 214 -4.12 0.23 -43.45
CA ALA A 214 -4.95 1.37 -43.87
C ALA A 214 -5.94 1.87 -42.80
N THR A 215 -6.26 1.06 -41.78
CA THR A 215 -7.07 1.47 -40.61
C THR A 215 -6.23 1.81 -39.38
N ALA A 216 -4.96 1.40 -39.35
CA ALA A 216 -4.03 1.60 -38.26
C ALA A 216 -3.15 2.83 -38.51
N GLY A 217 -3.75 4.03 -38.50
CA GLY A 217 -3.02 5.29 -38.64
C GLY A 217 -1.78 5.35 -37.73
N THR A 218 -0.63 5.64 -38.34
CA THR A 218 0.71 5.50 -37.74
C THR A 218 1.02 6.60 -36.73
N GLY A 219 0.39 6.51 -35.57
CA GLY A 219 0.71 7.32 -34.39
C GLY A 219 1.89 6.77 -33.60
N THR A 220 3.07 6.61 -34.23
CA THR A 220 4.33 6.27 -33.53
C THR A 220 4.90 7.51 -32.81
N GLY A 221 4.15 8.04 -31.86
CA GLY A 221 4.65 9.01 -30.89
C GLY A 221 5.41 8.33 -29.75
N PRO A 222 6.32 9.01 -29.05
CA PRO A 222 7.03 8.50 -27.87
C PRO A 222 6.13 8.49 -26.62
N GLY A 223 4.91 7.97 -26.76
CA GLY A 223 3.88 7.92 -25.73
C GLY A 223 3.77 6.57 -25.02
N ASN A 224 2.78 6.47 -24.13
CA ASN A 224 2.44 5.25 -23.40
C ASN A 224 2.05 4.12 -24.40
N PRO A 225 2.74 2.96 -24.45
CA PRO A 225 2.50 1.94 -25.48
C PRO A 225 1.07 1.42 -25.52
N VAL A 226 0.44 1.35 -24.34
CA VAL A 226 -0.92 0.85 -24.18
C VAL A 226 -1.95 1.89 -24.62
N GLU A 227 -1.68 3.19 -24.47
CA GLU A 227 -2.54 4.23 -25.06
C GLU A 227 -2.50 4.20 -26.58
N ALA A 228 -1.33 3.94 -27.17
CA ALA A 228 -1.19 3.78 -28.62
C ALA A 228 -1.99 2.58 -29.15
N MET A 229 -1.96 1.45 -28.42
CA MET A 229 -2.75 0.25 -28.72
C MET A 229 -4.26 0.46 -28.48
N GLU A 230 -4.65 1.10 -27.38
CA GLU A 230 -6.05 1.47 -27.12
C GLU A 230 -6.60 2.35 -28.24
N ALA A 231 -5.84 3.36 -28.69
CA ALA A 231 -6.23 4.23 -29.78
C ALA A 231 -6.30 3.48 -31.13
N ALA A 232 -5.46 2.46 -31.36
CA ALA A 232 -5.54 1.61 -32.54
C ALA A 232 -6.78 0.72 -32.52
N ALA A 233 -7.11 0.13 -31.37
CA ALA A 233 -8.34 -0.63 -31.16
C ALA A 233 -9.59 0.24 -31.35
N GLU A 234 -9.60 1.46 -30.80
CA GLU A 234 -10.70 2.40 -30.96
C GLU A 234 -10.91 2.79 -32.43
N ARG A 235 -9.84 3.11 -33.18
CA ARG A 235 -9.92 3.36 -34.63
C ARG A 235 -10.49 2.16 -35.39
N PHE A 236 -10.06 0.94 -35.08
CA PHE A 236 -10.59 -0.26 -35.71
C PHE A 236 -12.08 -0.47 -35.41
N LEU A 237 -12.49 -0.37 -34.15
CA LEU A 237 -13.89 -0.53 -33.74
C LEU A 237 -14.80 0.51 -34.42
N THR A 238 -14.39 1.77 -34.44
CA THR A 238 -15.12 2.85 -35.14
C THR A 238 -15.20 2.61 -36.65
N GLY A 239 -14.09 2.21 -37.27
CA GLY A 239 -14.05 1.90 -38.71
C GLY A 239 -14.95 0.74 -39.11
N GLN A 240 -14.98 -0.33 -38.31
CA GLN A 240 -15.84 -1.49 -38.55
C GLN A 240 -17.33 -1.18 -38.33
N LEU A 241 -17.69 -0.31 -37.38
CA LEU A 241 -19.08 0.17 -37.23
C LEU A 241 -19.52 0.94 -38.49
N ALA A 242 -18.70 1.89 -38.96
CA ALA A 242 -18.98 2.65 -40.18
C ALA A 242 -18.92 1.80 -41.48
N ALA A 243 -18.31 0.62 -41.45
CA ALA A 243 -18.35 -0.35 -42.55
C ALA A 243 -19.62 -1.22 -42.50
N ALA A 244 -20.06 -1.63 -41.30
CA ALA A 244 -21.33 -2.34 -41.10
C ALA A 244 -22.55 -1.49 -41.50
N GLU A 245 -22.52 -0.18 -41.25
CA GLU A 245 -23.55 0.77 -41.73
C GLU A 245 -23.62 0.87 -43.27
N ARG A 246 -22.56 0.48 -43.99
CA ARG A 246 -22.46 0.48 -45.46
C ARG A 246 -22.59 -0.90 -46.10
N ASP A 247 -22.86 -1.94 -45.30
CA ASP A 247 -22.90 -3.35 -45.71
C ASP A 247 -21.59 -3.84 -46.40
N GLU A 248 -20.45 -3.22 -46.03
CA GLU A 248 -19.13 -3.50 -46.60
C GLU A 248 -18.31 -4.45 -45.71
N GLY A 249 -18.07 -5.69 -46.16
CA GLY A 249 -16.91 -6.50 -45.74
C GLY A 249 -16.75 -6.75 -44.23
N TYR A 250 -17.84 -6.71 -43.46
CA TYR A 250 -17.79 -6.76 -42.00
C TYR A 250 -17.37 -8.16 -41.46
N GLY A 251 -16.33 -8.19 -40.62
CA GLY A 251 -15.82 -9.39 -39.96
C GLY A 251 -16.28 -9.51 -38.50
N PRO A 252 -17.48 -10.07 -38.20
CA PRO A 252 -18.07 -10.06 -36.86
C PRO A 252 -17.21 -10.74 -35.80
N ALA A 253 -16.51 -11.83 -36.14
CA ALA A 253 -15.65 -12.54 -35.20
C ALA A 253 -14.44 -11.68 -34.78
N LEU A 254 -13.86 -10.90 -35.70
CA LEU A 254 -12.74 -10.02 -35.41
C LEU A 254 -13.18 -8.78 -34.61
N LEU A 255 -14.33 -8.17 -34.94
CA LEU A 255 -14.90 -7.09 -34.12
C LEU A 255 -15.14 -7.60 -32.70
N THR A 256 -15.82 -8.73 -32.55
CA THR A 256 -16.19 -9.29 -31.23
C THR A 256 -14.94 -9.54 -30.38
N ALA A 257 -13.91 -10.18 -30.95
CA ALA A 257 -12.65 -10.42 -30.24
C ALA A 257 -11.94 -9.11 -29.86
N VAL A 258 -11.83 -8.13 -30.78
CA VAL A 258 -11.17 -6.85 -30.47
C VAL A 258 -11.95 -6.09 -29.41
N ALA A 259 -13.27 -6.05 -29.49
CA ALA A 259 -14.13 -5.41 -28.49
C ALA A 259 -14.03 -6.09 -27.12
N GLU A 260 -14.00 -7.42 -27.07
CA GLU A 260 -13.85 -8.19 -25.83
C GLU A 260 -12.51 -7.91 -25.15
N HIS A 261 -11.40 -8.01 -25.88
CA HIS A 261 -10.06 -7.78 -25.33
C HIS A 261 -9.81 -6.31 -24.99
N TYR A 262 -10.28 -5.35 -25.81
CA TYR A 262 -10.25 -3.92 -25.49
C TYR A 262 -11.07 -3.59 -24.23
N ALA A 263 -12.28 -4.16 -24.11
CA ALA A 263 -13.09 -3.97 -22.91
C ALA A 263 -12.51 -4.68 -21.68
N GLY A 264 -11.86 -5.84 -21.83
CA GLY A 264 -11.13 -6.53 -20.76
C GLY A 264 -9.95 -5.70 -20.26
N GLN A 265 -9.04 -5.35 -21.17
CA GLN A 265 -7.88 -4.50 -20.92
C GLN A 265 -8.25 -3.17 -20.25
N ARG A 266 -9.28 -2.45 -20.74
CA ARG A 266 -9.77 -1.23 -20.07
C ARG A 266 -10.45 -1.50 -18.73
N ARG A 267 -11.13 -2.64 -18.53
CA ARG A 267 -11.70 -3.01 -17.22
C ARG A 267 -10.61 -3.27 -16.19
N ASP A 268 -9.53 -3.93 -16.56
CA ASP A 268 -8.47 -4.34 -15.62
C ASP A 268 -7.45 -3.22 -15.36
N ARG A 269 -7.23 -2.33 -16.34
CA ARG A 269 -6.31 -1.18 -16.23
C ARG A 269 -6.97 0.12 -15.75
N ARG A 270 -8.14 0.49 -16.30
CA ARG A 270 -8.78 1.81 -16.05
C ARG A 270 -9.82 1.78 -14.92
N ARG A 271 -10.21 0.61 -14.41
CA ARG A 271 -10.80 0.56 -13.06
C ARG A 271 -9.66 0.71 -12.06
N ALA A 272 -9.62 1.86 -11.38
CA ALA A 272 -9.22 1.84 -9.97
C ALA A 272 -10.01 0.72 -9.26
N PRO A 273 -9.45 0.02 -8.24
CA PRO A 273 -10.13 -1.07 -7.54
C PRO A 273 -11.58 -0.66 -7.29
N LEU A 274 -12.52 -1.36 -7.93
CA LEU A 274 -13.87 -0.84 -8.14
C LEU A 274 -14.41 -0.40 -6.79
N ALA A 275 -14.62 0.91 -6.61
CA ALA A 275 -14.92 1.50 -5.31
C ALA A 275 -15.99 0.64 -4.63
N ASP A 276 -15.57 -0.13 -3.62
CA ASP A 276 -16.29 -1.35 -3.28
C ASP A 276 -17.72 -0.93 -2.91
N PRO A 277 -18.76 -1.45 -3.57
CA PRO A 277 -20.13 -1.03 -3.30
C PRO A 277 -20.55 -1.33 -1.86
N THR A 278 -19.80 -2.18 -1.14
CA THR A 278 -19.93 -2.43 0.31
C THR A 278 -19.15 -1.46 1.19
N LEU A 279 -18.23 -0.67 0.63
CA LEU A 279 -17.44 0.36 1.33
C LEU A 279 -17.84 1.80 0.96
N GLY A 280 -18.56 2.00 -0.15
CA GLY A 280 -19.25 3.27 -0.45
C GLY A 280 -18.37 4.43 -0.92
N GLY A 281 -17.22 4.15 -1.55
CA GLY A 281 -16.36 5.19 -2.12
C GLY A 281 -15.44 5.91 -1.12
N VAL A 282 -15.06 5.22 -0.03
CA VAL A 282 -14.08 5.72 0.94
C VAL A 282 -12.72 6.00 0.29
N GLU A 283 -12.09 7.09 0.75
CA GLU A 283 -10.69 7.41 0.50
C GLU A 283 -9.80 6.53 1.40
N TRP A 284 -8.81 5.86 0.81
CA TRP A 284 -7.82 5.10 1.58
C TRP A 284 -6.77 6.05 2.14
N LEU A 285 -6.29 5.76 3.35
CA LEU A 285 -5.38 6.61 4.08
C LEU A 285 -4.22 5.77 4.62
N SER A 286 -3.06 5.91 3.98
CA SER A 286 -1.79 5.32 4.40
C SER A 286 -1.16 6.08 5.56
N LEU A 287 -0.06 5.55 6.11
CA LEU A 287 0.73 6.20 7.16
C LEU A 287 1.18 7.64 6.77
N GLY A 288 1.53 7.85 5.51
CA GLY A 288 1.93 9.18 5.01
C GLY A 288 0.74 10.14 4.93
N GLU A 289 -0.41 9.67 4.46
CA GLU A 289 -1.64 10.47 4.41
C GLU A 289 -2.20 10.73 5.82
N PHE A 290 -2.04 9.80 6.77
CA PHE A 290 -2.34 10.04 8.19
C PHE A 290 -1.47 11.15 8.76
N ARG A 291 -0.15 11.09 8.54
CA ARG A 291 0.79 12.15 8.96
C ARG A 291 0.35 13.50 8.39
N ASN A 292 0.03 13.57 7.10
CA ASN A 292 -0.42 14.80 6.45
C ASN A 292 -1.76 15.31 7.01
N LEU A 293 -2.69 14.42 7.36
CA LEU A 293 -3.96 14.78 8.01
C LEU A 293 -3.76 15.45 9.38
N ILE A 294 -2.80 14.98 10.19
CA ILE A 294 -2.56 15.48 11.55
C ILE A 294 -1.48 16.59 11.64
N THR A 295 -0.79 16.89 10.54
CA THR A 295 0.30 17.88 10.51
C THR A 295 -0.22 19.30 10.76
N GLY A 296 0.41 20.01 11.68
CA GLY A 296 0.08 21.39 12.04
C GLY A 296 -1.22 21.55 12.83
N ARG A 297 -1.93 20.46 13.14
CA ARG A 297 -3.25 20.47 13.79
C ARG A 297 -3.18 20.10 15.26
N SER A 298 -3.97 20.77 16.09
CA SER A 298 -4.20 20.38 17.47
C SER A 298 -5.08 19.13 17.54
N LEU A 299 -4.66 18.14 18.34
CA LEU A 299 -5.34 16.84 18.43
C LEU A 299 -5.64 16.49 19.88
N CYS A 300 -6.89 16.09 20.18
CA CYS A 300 -7.23 15.48 21.45
C CYS A 300 -7.72 14.03 21.28
N MET A 301 -7.33 13.17 22.22
CA MET A 301 -7.90 11.83 22.36
C MET A 301 -8.82 11.79 23.57
N VAL A 302 -10.06 11.30 23.40
CA VAL A 302 -11.05 11.21 24.48
C VAL A 302 -11.24 9.77 24.91
N ALA A 303 -10.96 9.47 26.19
CA ALA A 303 -11.06 8.13 26.75
C ALA A 303 -12.50 7.73 27.10
N ASN A 304 -12.73 6.41 27.13
CA ASN A 304 -14.00 5.82 27.57
C ASN A 304 -13.99 5.60 29.10
N SER A 305 -13.83 6.68 29.86
CA SER A 305 -13.57 6.63 31.31
C SER A 305 -14.59 7.45 32.14
N PRO A 306 -15.11 6.92 33.26
CA PRO A 306 -16.00 7.64 34.17
C PRO A 306 -15.44 8.95 34.75
N VAL A 307 -14.12 9.21 34.70
CA VAL A 307 -13.54 10.48 35.19
C VAL A 307 -14.02 11.73 34.42
N LEU A 308 -14.72 11.54 33.30
CA LEU A 308 -15.34 12.61 32.51
C LEU A 308 -16.81 12.89 32.90
N GLU A 309 -17.46 12.00 33.67
CA GLU A 309 -18.84 12.17 34.14
C GLU A 309 -18.91 13.37 35.11
N GLY A 310 -19.87 14.28 34.89
CA GLY A 310 -19.98 15.55 35.61
C GLY A 310 -18.91 16.60 35.26
N SER A 311 -18.04 16.36 34.27
CA SER A 311 -17.08 17.36 33.79
C SER A 311 -17.74 18.42 32.89
N SER A 312 -17.03 19.53 32.63
CA SER A 312 -17.50 20.60 31.72
C SER A 312 -16.60 20.76 30.48
N LEU A 313 -15.89 19.68 30.11
CA LEU A 313 -14.84 19.70 29.10
C LEU A 313 -15.33 19.64 27.65
N GLY A 314 -16.63 19.44 27.41
CA GLY A 314 -17.12 19.21 26.04
C GLY A 314 -16.81 20.36 25.07
N LYS A 315 -16.91 21.61 25.53
CA LYS A 315 -16.51 22.79 24.73
C LYS A 315 -15.01 22.88 24.48
N GLU A 316 -14.19 22.37 25.40
CA GLU A 316 -12.74 22.32 25.22
C GLU A 316 -12.36 21.23 24.21
N ILE A 317 -12.94 20.03 24.34
CA ILE A 317 -12.79 18.92 23.40
C ILE A 317 -13.18 19.34 21.98
N ASP A 318 -14.32 20.00 21.80
CA ASP A 318 -14.79 20.42 20.48
C ASP A 318 -13.99 21.62 19.90
N SER A 319 -13.04 22.18 20.67
CA SER A 319 -12.19 23.31 20.23
C SER A 319 -10.87 22.91 19.53
N TYR A 320 -10.46 21.64 19.61
CA TYR A 320 -9.27 21.13 18.90
C TYR A 320 -9.54 21.06 17.39
N ASP A 321 -8.51 20.91 16.55
CA ASP A 321 -8.67 20.68 15.11
C ASP A 321 -9.08 19.23 14.78
N LEU A 322 -8.72 18.27 15.65
CA LEU A 322 -9.04 16.85 15.51
C LEU A 322 -9.43 16.21 16.85
N VAL A 323 -10.66 15.67 16.92
CA VAL A 323 -11.17 14.90 18.06
C VAL A 323 -11.16 13.42 17.71
N VAL A 324 -10.37 12.65 18.47
CA VAL A 324 -10.23 11.20 18.36
C VAL A 324 -11.05 10.49 19.45
N ARG A 325 -11.84 9.49 19.07
CA ARG A 325 -12.58 8.63 20.02
C ARG A 325 -12.35 7.15 19.75
N PHE A 326 -12.66 6.30 20.75
CA PHE A 326 -12.31 4.88 20.72
C PHE A 326 -13.53 3.95 20.85
N ASN A 327 -13.61 2.95 19.97
CA ASN A 327 -14.55 1.83 20.10
C ASN A 327 -16.00 2.29 20.43
N SER A 328 -16.58 1.80 21.52
CA SER A 328 -17.92 2.11 22.02
C SER A 328 -17.98 3.41 22.85
N PHE A 329 -17.40 4.51 22.35
CA PHE A 329 -17.46 5.82 23.01
C PHE A 329 -18.90 6.31 23.21
N ARG A 330 -19.10 7.15 24.23
CA ARG A 330 -20.35 7.83 24.55
C ARG A 330 -20.19 9.33 24.30
N ILE A 331 -21.22 9.95 23.72
CA ILE A 331 -21.32 11.39 23.52
C ILE A 331 -22.25 11.94 24.60
N GLU A 332 -21.72 12.83 25.44
CA GLU A 332 -22.47 13.66 26.38
C GLU A 332 -21.98 15.10 26.17
N PRO A 333 -22.75 15.99 25.49
CA PRO A 333 -22.23 17.25 24.93
C PRO A 333 -21.48 18.15 25.92
N GLY A 334 -21.90 18.20 27.19
CA GLY A 334 -21.22 19.01 28.22
C GLY A 334 -19.91 18.41 28.74
N GLU A 335 -19.79 17.09 28.70
CA GLU A 335 -18.74 16.31 29.37
C GLU A 335 -17.68 15.83 28.37
N THR A 336 -18.12 15.24 27.26
CA THR A 336 -17.24 14.65 26.24
C THR A 336 -17.25 15.39 24.90
N GLY A 337 -18.07 16.42 24.73
CA GLY A 337 -18.22 17.15 23.46
C GLY A 337 -18.98 16.35 22.40
N GLU A 338 -19.39 17.01 21.32
CA GLU A 338 -20.21 16.40 20.26
C GLU A 338 -19.38 15.86 19.09
N ARG A 339 -18.18 16.41 18.84
CA ARG A 339 -17.44 16.15 17.61
C ARG A 339 -16.68 14.82 17.64
N THR A 340 -16.55 14.16 16.49
CA THR A 340 -15.72 12.97 16.30
C THR A 340 -15.17 12.97 14.88
N ASP A 341 -13.93 13.43 14.72
CA ASP A 341 -13.30 13.49 13.40
C ASP A 341 -12.65 12.15 13.05
N ILE A 342 -12.01 11.51 14.05
CA ILE A 342 -11.34 10.22 13.91
C ILE A 342 -11.94 9.21 14.90
N HIS A 343 -12.43 8.08 14.40
CA HIS A 343 -12.81 6.94 15.25
C HIS A 343 -11.82 5.79 15.09
N ALA A 344 -11.12 5.48 16.18
CA ALA A 344 -10.22 4.34 16.26
C ALA A 344 -10.93 3.15 16.93
N THR A 345 -11.00 2.02 16.23
CA THR A 345 -11.82 0.88 16.65
C THR A 345 -11.08 -0.45 16.49
N GLY A 346 -11.31 -1.40 17.39
CA GLY A 346 -10.88 -2.78 17.22
C GLY A 346 -11.80 -3.54 16.26
N HIS A 347 -11.24 -4.51 15.53
CA HIS A 347 -11.96 -5.36 14.56
C HIS A 347 -13.10 -6.23 15.16
N ARG A 348 -13.08 -6.48 16.47
CA ARG A 348 -13.96 -7.49 17.12
C ARG A 348 -15.39 -6.99 17.40
N HIS A 349 -15.59 -5.68 17.60
CA HIS A 349 -16.86 -5.13 18.06
C HIS A 349 -17.24 -3.89 17.25
N LEU A 350 -18.48 -3.86 16.73
CA LEU A 350 -18.94 -2.86 15.76
C LEU A 350 -19.64 -1.63 16.38
N HIS A 351 -19.32 -1.31 17.64
CA HIS A 351 -19.96 -0.16 18.30
C HIS A 351 -19.52 1.15 17.64
N ASN A 352 -20.48 2.04 17.34
CA ASN A 352 -20.27 3.30 16.60
C ASN A 352 -19.73 3.14 15.16
N TRP A 353 -19.96 2.00 14.50
CA TRP A 353 -19.56 1.80 13.10
C TRP A 353 -20.52 2.45 12.08
N ASP A 354 -21.75 2.71 12.52
CA ASP A 354 -22.81 3.45 11.84
C ASP A 354 -22.71 4.97 12.05
N ARG A 355 -22.01 5.41 13.11
CA ARG A 355 -21.80 6.84 13.41
C ARG A 355 -20.95 7.50 12.31
N PRO A 356 -21.44 8.60 11.69
CA PRO A 356 -20.65 9.38 10.75
C PRO A 356 -19.40 9.97 11.40
N VAL A 357 -18.25 9.76 10.76
CA VAL A 357 -16.95 10.36 11.11
C VAL A 357 -16.23 10.77 9.81
N ASP A 358 -15.20 11.62 9.90
CA ASP A 358 -14.37 11.90 8.72
C ASP A 358 -13.46 10.69 8.42
N THR A 359 -12.70 10.24 9.42
CA THR A 359 -11.72 9.15 9.27
C THR A 359 -12.00 8.00 10.24
N ARG A 360 -11.90 6.74 9.76
CA ARG A 360 -12.01 5.54 10.62
C ARG A 360 -10.73 4.71 10.55
N LEU A 361 -10.16 4.38 11.71
CA LEU A 361 -8.95 3.58 11.84
C LEU A 361 -9.29 2.24 12.51
N ILE A 362 -9.03 1.12 11.83
CA ILE A 362 -9.26 -0.22 12.38
C ILE A 362 -7.93 -0.77 12.92
N ILE A 363 -7.85 -0.98 14.23
CA ILE A 363 -6.64 -1.49 14.89
C ILE A 363 -6.73 -3.02 15.05
N CYS A 364 -5.83 -3.75 14.38
CA CYS A 364 -5.77 -5.22 14.37
C CYS A 364 -4.42 -5.79 13.90
N GLY A 365 -3.96 -6.85 14.59
CA GLY A 365 -2.61 -7.40 14.44
C GLY A 365 -2.41 -8.28 13.20
N GLU A 366 -3.49 -8.86 12.69
CA GLU A 366 -3.49 -9.72 11.51
C GLU A 366 -4.16 -9.02 10.32
N SER A 367 -3.51 -9.02 9.16
CA SER A 367 -4.06 -8.46 7.91
C SER A 367 -5.26 -9.25 7.37
N ALA A 368 -5.49 -10.48 7.85
CA ALA A 368 -6.72 -11.23 7.58
C ALA A 368 -7.92 -10.64 8.35
N ASP A 369 -7.75 -10.39 9.65
CA ASP A 369 -8.76 -9.75 10.50
C ASP A 369 -9.05 -8.32 10.03
N TYR A 370 -8.02 -7.59 9.60
CA TYR A 370 -8.16 -6.27 8.98
C TYR A 370 -9.09 -6.30 7.77
N ARG A 371 -8.79 -7.15 6.77
CA ARG A 371 -9.59 -7.28 5.55
C ARG A 371 -11.02 -7.77 5.81
N HIS A 372 -11.21 -8.62 6.83
CA HIS A 372 -12.55 -9.02 7.27
C HIS A 372 -13.32 -7.88 7.96
N ALA A 373 -12.64 -7.06 8.76
CA ALA A 373 -13.21 -5.91 9.44
C ALA A 373 -13.62 -4.80 8.45
N VAL A 374 -12.75 -4.47 7.48
CA VAL A 374 -13.05 -3.53 6.39
C VAL A 374 -14.38 -3.85 5.71
N ARG A 375 -14.62 -5.12 5.34
CA ARG A 375 -15.87 -5.58 4.67
C ARG A 375 -17.16 -5.44 5.51
N ARG A 376 -17.05 -4.99 6.77
CA ARG A 376 -18.16 -4.76 7.70
C ARG A 376 -18.39 -3.27 7.97
N LEU A 377 -17.64 -2.39 7.32
CA LEU A 377 -17.84 -0.94 7.38
C LEU A 377 -19.23 -0.58 6.86
N VAL A 378 -19.82 0.47 7.44
CA VAL A 378 -21.13 0.98 6.99
C VAL A 378 -20.88 1.99 5.87
N PRO A 379 -21.42 1.81 4.65
CA PRO A 379 -21.31 2.78 3.56
C PRO A 379 -21.76 4.18 4.00
N GLY A 380 -20.94 5.20 3.74
CA GLY A 380 -21.24 6.59 4.08
C GLY A 380 -21.05 6.97 5.55
N ALA A 381 -20.77 6.03 6.46
CA ALA A 381 -20.46 6.33 7.87
C ALA A 381 -19.02 6.82 8.10
N GLN A 382 -18.17 6.81 7.07
CA GLN A 382 -16.83 7.39 7.10
C GLN A 382 -16.47 7.90 5.70
N ARG A 383 -15.63 8.94 5.62
CA ARG A 383 -15.08 9.44 4.35
C ARG A 383 -13.74 8.79 4.04
N ARG A 384 -12.87 8.62 5.05
CA ARG A 384 -11.57 7.96 4.94
C ARG A 384 -11.47 6.70 5.78
N VAL A 385 -10.68 5.73 5.32
CA VAL A 385 -10.34 4.51 6.05
C VAL A 385 -8.82 4.32 6.07
N GLY A 386 -8.25 4.17 7.26
CA GLY A 386 -6.84 3.86 7.42
C GLY A 386 -6.50 2.47 6.87
N ASP A 387 -5.47 2.38 6.01
CA ASP A 387 -5.04 1.16 5.32
C ASP A 387 -4.26 0.15 6.22
N ASP A 388 -3.68 -0.90 5.63
CA ASP A 388 -2.90 -1.91 6.37
C ASP A 388 -1.65 -1.32 7.07
N SER A 389 -1.12 -0.18 6.61
CA SER A 389 0.07 0.46 7.19
C SER A 389 -0.18 1.12 8.56
N VAL A 390 -1.43 1.53 8.82
CA VAL A 390 -1.83 2.17 10.10
C VAL A 390 -2.59 1.24 11.04
N ARG A 391 -2.82 -0.03 10.66
CA ARG A 391 -3.65 -0.97 11.44
C ARG A 391 -3.03 -1.43 12.78
N TRP A 392 -1.72 -1.34 12.96
CA TRP A 392 -1.06 -1.82 14.19
C TRP A 392 0.28 -1.10 14.46
N PRO A 393 0.24 0.23 14.72
CA PRO A 393 1.42 1.10 14.73
C PRO A 393 2.59 0.59 15.57
N VAL A 394 2.35 0.13 16.81
CA VAL A 394 3.42 -0.25 17.75
C VAL A 394 4.32 -1.38 17.21
N ARG A 395 3.77 -2.36 16.49
CA ARG A 395 4.58 -3.45 15.87
C ARG A 395 4.92 -3.20 14.40
N ALA A 396 4.01 -2.60 13.63
CA ALA A 396 4.20 -2.44 12.19
C ALA A 396 5.13 -1.27 11.86
N VAL A 397 4.94 -0.13 12.53
CA VAL A 397 5.72 1.09 12.35
C VAL A 397 6.87 1.11 13.36
N GLY A 398 6.57 0.99 14.65
CA GLY A 398 7.56 1.04 15.73
C GLY A 398 8.45 -0.19 15.86
N ARG A 399 8.14 -1.29 15.16
CA ARG A 399 8.85 -2.58 15.21
C ARG A 399 9.09 -3.17 16.61
N MET A 400 8.42 -2.65 17.64
CA MET A 400 8.61 -3.02 19.03
C MET A 400 8.07 -4.44 19.26
N GLN A 401 8.92 -5.46 19.34
CA GLN A 401 8.47 -6.85 19.43
C GLN A 401 7.95 -7.21 20.84
N SER A 402 7.45 -8.43 21.01
CA SER A 402 6.82 -8.91 22.26
C SER A 402 7.81 -9.19 23.39
N ASP A 403 9.11 -9.14 23.14
CA ASP A 403 10.18 -9.11 24.14
C ASP A 403 10.25 -7.73 24.84
N VAL A 404 10.24 -6.65 24.06
CA VAL A 404 10.26 -5.26 24.56
C VAL A 404 8.92 -4.91 25.22
N TRP A 405 7.81 -5.25 24.56
CA TRP A 405 6.46 -4.96 25.03
C TRP A 405 5.56 -6.19 24.96
N PRO A 406 5.53 -7.05 26.00
CA PRO A 406 4.83 -8.34 25.97
C PRO A 406 3.30 -8.24 25.84
N GLN A 407 2.69 -7.20 26.38
CA GLN A 407 1.25 -6.99 26.31
C GLN A 407 0.80 -6.75 24.86
N VAL A 408 -0.42 -7.14 24.53
CA VAL A 408 -1.08 -6.68 23.30
C VAL A 408 -1.47 -5.21 23.52
N PRO A 409 -0.92 -4.23 22.77
CA PRO A 409 -1.19 -2.82 23.04
C PRO A 409 -2.64 -2.46 22.67
N THR A 410 -3.26 -1.58 23.45
CA THR A 410 -4.66 -1.19 23.25
C THR A 410 -4.89 -0.39 21.96
N THR A 411 -6.14 -0.28 21.52
CA THR A 411 -6.55 0.66 20.45
C THR A 411 -6.11 2.08 20.77
N GLY A 412 -6.25 2.50 22.04
CA GLY A 412 -5.81 3.81 22.52
C GLY A 412 -4.31 3.97 22.40
N PHE A 413 -3.54 3.06 23.00
CA PHE A 413 -2.08 3.15 23.01
C PHE A 413 -1.46 3.05 21.62
N ASN A 414 -2.00 2.22 20.73
CA ASN A 414 -1.56 2.15 19.34
C ASN A 414 -1.65 3.51 18.64
N LEU A 415 -2.74 4.26 18.84
CA LEU A 415 -2.91 5.56 18.22
C LEU A 415 -2.15 6.67 18.95
N MET A 416 -2.08 6.62 20.29
CA MET A 416 -1.22 7.53 21.08
C MET A 416 0.23 7.44 20.64
N TRP A 417 0.77 6.22 20.58
CA TRP A 417 2.12 5.94 20.10
C TRP A 417 2.34 6.43 18.67
N LEU A 418 1.35 6.26 17.77
CA LEU A 418 1.46 6.73 16.39
C LEU A 418 1.53 8.25 16.28
N VAL A 419 0.69 8.97 17.03
CA VAL A 419 0.64 10.44 17.00
C VAL A 419 1.86 11.06 17.68
N ASP A 420 2.41 10.40 18.72
CA ASP A 420 3.71 10.72 19.32
C ASP A 420 4.84 10.52 18.29
N PHE A 421 4.98 9.30 17.75
CA PHE A 421 6.02 8.90 16.79
C PHE A 421 6.09 9.77 15.52
N LEU A 422 4.94 10.22 15.01
CA LEU A 422 4.90 11.05 13.81
C LEU A 422 5.33 12.51 14.06
N ASP A 423 5.27 12.98 15.31
CA ASP A 423 5.68 14.30 15.79
C ASP A 423 5.41 15.50 14.86
N VAL A 424 4.15 15.66 14.45
CA VAL A 424 3.72 16.75 13.54
C VAL A 424 2.53 17.57 14.04
N SER A 425 1.90 17.19 15.15
CA SER A 425 0.75 17.92 15.72
C SER A 425 1.24 18.84 16.84
N PRO A 426 1.19 20.18 16.71
CA PRO A 426 1.79 21.12 17.66
C PRO A 426 1.16 21.13 19.06
N ARG A 427 -0.02 20.49 19.22
CA ARG A 427 -0.65 20.23 20.51
C ARG A 427 -1.22 18.81 20.51
N PHE A 428 -0.94 18.02 21.55
CA PHE A 428 -1.47 16.67 21.68
C PHE A 428 -1.87 16.33 23.12
N ASP A 429 -3.18 16.32 23.37
CA ASP A 429 -3.75 16.15 24.70
C ASP A 429 -4.59 14.86 24.81
N LEU A 430 -4.47 14.19 25.95
CA LEU A 430 -5.21 12.99 26.34
C LEU A 430 -6.23 13.35 27.41
N ILE A 431 -7.51 13.21 27.10
CA ILE A 431 -8.62 13.66 27.94
C ILE A 431 -9.36 12.45 28.51
N GLY A 432 -9.37 12.32 29.84
CA GLY A 432 -10.00 11.24 30.58
C GLY A 432 -9.16 9.97 30.73
N PHE A 433 -7.85 10.00 30.44
CA PHE A 433 -7.00 8.81 30.46
C PHE A 433 -6.51 8.44 31.86
N ASP A 434 -7.32 7.63 32.55
CA ASP A 434 -7.01 7.04 33.87
C ASP A 434 -6.58 5.55 33.80
N PHE A 435 -6.44 5.01 32.59
CA PHE A 435 -6.01 3.62 32.31
C PHE A 435 -6.90 2.55 32.99
N PHE A 436 -8.21 2.79 32.95
CA PHE A 436 -9.27 1.95 33.54
C PHE A 436 -9.27 1.89 35.07
N ALA A 437 -8.60 2.82 35.77
CA ALA A 437 -8.60 2.89 37.24
C ALA A 437 -10.01 3.09 37.84
N SER A 438 -10.86 3.89 37.19
CA SER A 438 -12.28 4.10 37.52
C SER A 438 -13.23 3.14 36.78
N GLY A 439 -12.69 2.23 35.97
CA GLY A 439 -13.47 1.31 35.13
C GLY A 439 -13.64 1.82 33.70
N ALA A 440 -14.83 1.63 33.12
CA ALA A 440 -15.13 2.01 31.74
C ALA A 440 -16.48 2.69 31.61
N TRP A 441 -16.52 3.75 30.82
CA TRP A 441 -17.72 4.51 30.48
C TRP A 441 -17.94 4.45 28.97
N ARG A 442 -18.96 3.70 28.57
CA ARG A 442 -19.19 3.25 27.20
C ARG A 442 -20.70 3.33 26.88
N LEU A 443 -21.06 3.07 25.63
CA LEU A 443 -22.46 2.77 25.29
C LEU A 443 -23.04 1.63 26.18
N PRO A 444 -24.32 1.68 26.58
CA PRO A 444 -24.93 0.65 27.43
C PRO A 444 -24.76 -0.79 26.91
N GLU A 445 -24.88 -1.00 25.59
CA GLU A 445 -24.75 -2.30 24.93
C GLU A 445 -23.32 -2.86 24.96
N ALA A 446 -22.34 -2.01 25.25
CA ALA A 446 -20.92 -2.32 25.36
C ALA A 446 -20.44 -2.46 26.82
N MET A 447 -21.26 -2.12 27.82
CA MET A 447 -20.94 -2.31 29.25
C MET A 447 -20.84 -3.79 29.66
N ARG A 448 -21.44 -4.69 28.86
CA ARG A 448 -21.28 -6.15 29.00
C ARG A 448 -19.95 -6.70 28.48
N LEU A 449 -19.16 -5.90 27.77
CA LEU A 449 -17.82 -6.32 27.32
C LEU A 449 -16.85 -6.26 28.51
N PRO A 450 -15.89 -7.19 28.62
CA PRO A 450 -14.88 -7.14 29.67
C PRO A 450 -14.22 -5.76 29.76
N VAL A 451 -14.05 -5.29 31.00
CA VAL A 451 -13.18 -4.16 31.31
C VAL A 451 -11.82 -4.77 31.69
N PRO A 452 -10.73 -4.46 30.97
CA PRO A 452 -9.39 -4.87 31.36
C PRO A 452 -9.03 -4.42 32.77
N ALA A 453 -8.14 -5.14 33.46
CA ALA A 453 -7.69 -4.69 34.77
C ALA A 453 -6.70 -3.54 34.61
N ALA A 454 -6.78 -2.50 35.45
CA ALA A 454 -5.87 -1.35 35.37
C ALA A 454 -4.36 -1.75 35.47
N ALA A 455 -4.06 -2.87 36.13
CA ALA A 455 -2.72 -3.45 36.20
C ALA A 455 -2.17 -3.85 34.81
N ASP A 456 -3.02 -4.31 33.89
CA ASP A 456 -2.65 -4.72 32.53
C ASP A 456 -2.15 -3.52 31.70
N HIS A 457 -2.57 -2.31 32.06
CA HIS A 457 -2.23 -1.04 31.40
C HIS A 457 -1.11 -0.26 32.10
N SER A 458 -0.48 -0.83 33.13
CA SER A 458 0.62 -0.21 33.88
C SER A 458 1.77 0.29 33.01
N ARG A 459 2.15 -0.45 31.96
CA ARG A 459 3.17 -0.02 30.99
C ARG A 459 2.69 1.10 30.07
N GLU A 460 1.47 1.02 29.55
CA GLU A 460 0.86 2.08 28.73
C GLU A 460 0.81 3.40 29.50
N ARG A 461 0.41 3.33 30.78
CA ARG A 461 0.42 4.46 31.71
C ARG A 461 1.82 5.02 31.95
N ALA A 462 2.81 4.16 32.20
CA ALA A 462 4.18 4.61 32.45
C ALA A 462 4.76 5.35 31.24
N TRP A 463 4.57 4.82 30.03
CA TRP A 463 5.01 5.45 28.79
C TRP A 463 4.36 6.82 28.53
N VAL A 464 3.07 6.96 28.85
CA VAL A 464 2.35 8.26 28.75
C VAL A 464 2.87 9.25 29.79
N MET A 465 3.02 8.82 31.05
CA MET A 465 3.44 9.70 32.15
C MET A 465 4.91 10.13 32.03
N GLU A 466 5.76 9.35 31.36
CA GLU A 466 7.13 9.74 30.98
C GLU A 466 7.18 10.89 29.96
N ARG A 467 6.13 11.04 29.14
CA ARG A 467 6.00 12.06 28.07
C ARG A 467 5.11 13.24 28.45
N ALA A 468 4.41 13.17 29.59
CA ALA A 468 3.50 14.21 30.03
C ALA A 468 4.26 15.49 30.40
N GLN A 469 4.04 16.56 29.64
CA GLN A 469 4.55 17.89 29.97
C GLN A 469 3.70 18.55 31.06
N HIS A 470 2.39 18.36 31.00
CA HIS A 470 1.44 18.91 31.97
C HIS A 470 0.33 17.91 32.28
N VAL A 471 -0.12 17.86 33.55
CA VAL A 471 -1.28 17.07 33.98
C VAL A 471 -2.19 17.99 34.79
N ASN A 472 -3.42 18.20 34.30
CA ASN A 472 -4.42 19.04 34.95
C ASN A 472 -5.75 18.29 35.05
N GLY A 473 -6.02 17.69 36.21
CA GLY A 473 -7.19 16.86 36.44
C GLY A 473 -7.26 15.70 35.43
N PRO A 474 -8.32 15.58 34.60
CA PRO A 474 -8.44 14.54 33.60
C PRO A 474 -7.66 14.80 32.30
N VAL A 475 -6.99 15.95 32.14
CA VAL A 475 -6.22 16.30 30.93
C VAL A 475 -4.73 16.02 31.16
N ILE A 476 -4.13 15.22 30.28
CA ILE A 476 -2.69 14.96 30.22
C ILE A 476 -2.19 15.51 28.88
N SER A 477 -1.34 16.53 28.91
CA SER A 477 -0.74 17.14 27.72
C SER A 477 0.65 16.55 27.47
N LEU A 478 0.88 16.09 26.23
CA LEU A 478 2.17 15.55 25.79
C LEU A 478 3.01 16.61 25.04
N ARG A 479 2.37 17.65 24.51
CA ARG A 479 2.94 18.85 23.88
C ARG A 479 1.86 19.89 23.65
#